data_AF-A0A0D2DFR3-F1
#
_entry.id   AF-A0A0D2DFR3-F1
#
_cell.length_a   1.000
_cell.length_b   1.000
_cell.length_c   1.000
_cell.angle_alpha   90.00
_cell.angle_beta   90.00
_cell.angle_gamma   90.00
#
_symmetry.space_group_name_H-M   'P 1'
#
loop_
_entity.id
_entity.type
_entity.pdbx_description
1 polymer ?
#
loop_
_entity_poly.entity_id
_entity_poly.type
_entity_poly.pdbx_seq_one_letter_code
_entity_poly.pdbx_strand_id
1 'polypeptide(L)'
;MDKLLAESSALVSISLPQEEDRFDKAAKALVNKLTKLSAQDIAPAKDDLDALSPFAHTILYTYVLVAGIETSVASGKAAPKQLPSTALPEGAFWPYITQLLLEFDPIQARYCGAQILRLVDCVAVGAEQTANYVPAIQLLHHVILRLDSTSSTLTSTHRTFLRLCLLSQAYAEAVRILDLPIYHIPPSKHDFRIHRCLCSNSDQPWTFLSPVTGLSQPITSRTYLEYYLMGGMCYMALRRYTEAMFFLEVVLTAPATQNVASAIMVEAYKKWLFVGLLRTGSTPPIPKSVGQNAMRHIRALARPYEAVADVFKGSNVELLRAEIEAGNHIWQDDGNYGLAVEVFEAFRKFAVQRLSRTFAALSIADVAKRTSPDPSNLAETKAYIDTLIVTGELSAVVTRSESGTEILRFLPTSASIRPEAQIEAALVAQTRELQVLLKHVQDTEHRLEISKEYVDFLKKLKKMRDDKGGKGSGRRAADDDVDEDVMEEI
;
A
#
# COMPACT_ATOMS: atom_id res chain seq x y z
N MET A 1 -16.83 -38.47 9.05
CA MET A 1 -15.70 -38.06 8.19
C MET A 1 -15.81 -38.65 6.77
N ASP A 2 -15.88 -39.97 6.61
CA ASP A 2 -15.86 -40.66 5.29
C ASP A 2 -16.79 -40.10 4.20
N LYS A 3 -18.04 -39.76 4.56
CA LYS A 3 -18.99 -39.17 3.61
C LYS A 3 -18.53 -37.80 3.09
N LEU A 4 -17.93 -36.98 3.94
CA LEU A 4 -17.40 -35.66 3.56
C LEU A 4 -16.15 -35.83 2.70
N LEU A 5 -15.30 -36.81 3.02
CA LEU A 5 -14.14 -37.15 2.20
C LEU A 5 -14.57 -37.64 0.81
N ALA A 6 -15.56 -38.51 0.71
CA ALA A 6 -16.09 -38.97 -0.58
C ALA A 6 -16.64 -37.82 -1.43
N GLU A 7 -17.37 -36.86 -0.83
CA GLU A 7 -17.85 -35.66 -1.51
C GLU A 7 -16.71 -34.73 -1.94
N SER A 8 -15.69 -34.57 -1.09
CA SER A 8 -14.48 -33.80 -1.41
C SER A 8 -13.69 -34.44 -2.56
N SER A 9 -13.51 -35.76 -2.55
CA SER A 9 -12.86 -36.50 -3.65
C SER A 9 -13.70 -36.45 -4.94
N ALA A 10 -15.03 -36.49 -4.84
CA ALA A 10 -15.91 -36.30 -5.99
C ALA A 10 -15.75 -34.89 -6.58
N LEU A 11 -15.58 -33.85 -5.76
CA LEU A 11 -15.28 -32.50 -6.22
C LEU A 11 -13.94 -32.44 -6.99
N VAL A 12 -12.89 -33.06 -6.44
CA VAL A 12 -11.56 -33.12 -7.08
C VAL A 12 -11.59 -33.84 -8.43
N SER A 13 -12.50 -34.80 -8.61
CA SER A 13 -12.62 -35.55 -9.87
C SER A 13 -13.28 -34.77 -11.02
N ILE A 14 -13.87 -33.59 -10.74
CA ILE A 14 -14.53 -32.77 -11.75
C ILE A 14 -13.48 -31.98 -12.55
N SER A 15 -13.52 -32.10 -13.87
CA SER A 15 -12.52 -31.48 -14.75
C SER A 15 -12.83 -30.00 -15.02
N LEU A 16 -11.91 -29.10 -14.64
CA LEU A 16 -11.96 -27.67 -14.96
C LEU A 16 -11.05 -27.37 -16.17
N PRO A 17 -11.47 -26.51 -17.12
CA PRO A 17 -12.67 -25.67 -17.11
C PRO A 17 -13.93 -26.30 -17.78
N GLN A 18 -13.91 -27.57 -18.20
CA GLN A 18 -15.02 -28.13 -18.99
C GLN A 18 -16.34 -28.26 -18.19
N GLU A 19 -16.26 -28.52 -16.89
CA GLU A 19 -17.41 -28.80 -16.04
C GLU A 19 -17.59 -27.75 -14.91
N GLU A 20 -17.39 -26.46 -15.21
CA GLU A 20 -17.50 -25.35 -14.23
C GLU A 20 -18.84 -25.33 -13.47
N ASP A 21 -19.98 -25.42 -14.17
CA ASP A 21 -21.31 -25.40 -13.52
C ASP A 21 -21.49 -26.58 -12.54
N ARG A 22 -20.90 -27.75 -12.85
CA ARG A 22 -20.97 -28.93 -11.99
C ARG A 22 -20.05 -28.77 -10.79
N PHE A 23 -18.83 -28.28 -11.00
CA PHE A 23 -17.88 -27.99 -9.94
C PHE A 23 -18.46 -26.96 -8.95
N ASP A 24 -19.00 -25.85 -9.45
CA ASP A 24 -19.57 -24.77 -8.62
C ASP A 24 -20.73 -25.28 -7.75
N LYS A 25 -21.65 -26.07 -8.33
CA LYS A 25 -22.74 -26.70 -7.58
C LYS A 25 -22.22 -27.68 -6.51
N ALA A 26 -21.26 -28.53 -6.84
CA ALA A 26 -20.70 -29.51 -5.92
C ALA A 26 -19.94 -28.84 -4.76
N ALA A 27 -19.11 -27.82 -5.06
CA ALA A 27 -18.38 -27.05 -4.06
C ALA A 27 -19.33 -26.30 -3.12
N LYS A 28 -20.34 -25.61 -3.66
CA LYS A 28 -21.38 -24.94 -2.85
C LYS A 28 -22.16 -25.93 -1.98
N ALA A 29 -22.50 -27.12 -2.51
CA ALA A 29 -23.18 -28.15 -1.73
C ALA A 29 -22.32 -28.67 -0.57
N LEU A 30 -21.03 -28.92 -0.82
CA LEU A 30 -20.07 -29.35 0.21
C LEU A 30 -19.92 -28.29 1.31
N VAL A 31 -19.70 -27.03 0.92
CA VAL A 31 -19.61 -25.90 1.86
C VAL A 31 -20.88 -25.78 2.69
N ASN A 32 -22.06 -25.76 2.05
CA ASN A 32 -23.35 -25.66 2.74
C ASN A 32 -23.58 -26.78 3.75
N LYS A 33 -23.04 -27.98 3.50
CA LYS A 33 -23.12 -29.11 4.42
C LYS A 33 -22.18 -28.92 5.60
N LEU A 34 -20.93 -28.54 5.35
CA LEU A 34 -19.92 -28.27 6.38
C LEU A 34 -20.35 -27.13 7.31
N THR A 35 -20.91 -26.04 6.77
CA THR A 35 -21.38 -24.90 7.59
C THR A 35 -22.56 -25.26 8.51
N LYS A 36 -23.32 -26.31 8.20
CA LYS A 36 -24.46 -26.77 9.03
C LYS A 36 -24.05 -27.72 10.16
N LEU A 37 -22.87 -28.32 10.07
CA LEU A 37 -22.35 -29.23 11.09
C LEU A 37 -21.75 -28.43 12.25
N SER A 38 -21.80 -28.96 13.47
CA SER A 38 -21.19 -28.29 14.61
C SER A 38 -19.68 -28.48 14.60
N ALA A 39 -18.93 -27.55 15.21
CA ALA A 39 -17.48 -27.67 15.31
C ALA A 39 -17.03 -28.97 16.01
N GLN A 40 -17.83 -29.50 16.95
CA GLN A 40 -17.55 -30.76 17.63
C GLN A 40 -17.70 -31.98 16.71
N ASP A 41 -18.58 -31.92 15.71
CA ASP A 41 -18.84 -33.03 14.78
C ASP A 41 -17.80 -33.12 13.66
N ILE A 42 -17.11 -32.01 13.37
CA ILE A 42 -16.13 -31.89 12.27
C ILE A 42 -14.69 -31.88 12.80
N ALA A 43 -14.48 -31.54 14.08
CA ALA A 43 -13.15 -31.43 14.66
C ALA A 43 -12.33 -32.70 14.38
N PRO A 44 -11.06 -32.56 13.99
CA PRO A 44 -10.25 -33.68 13.58
C PRO A 44 -9.99 -34.63 14.75
N ALA A 45 -10.10 -35.93 14.50
CA ALA A 45 -9.25 -36.87 15.21
C ALA A 45 -7.79 -36.58 14.82
N LYS A 46 -6.83 -36.86 15.72
CA LYS A 46 -5.41 -36.53 15.51
C LYS A 46 -4.88 -37.01 14.14
N ASP A 47 -5.39 -38.14 13.66
CA ASP A 47 -4.96 -38.80 12.43
C ASP A 47 -5.70 -38.30 11.16
N ASP A 48 -6.77 -37.52 11.30
CA ASP A 48 -7.63 -37.13 10.17
C ASP A 48 -6.96 -36.12 9.23
N LEU A 49 -6.21 -35.15 9.76
CA LEU A 49 -5.53 -34.13 8.95
C LEU A 49 -4.27 -34.65 8.27
N ASP A 50 -3.56 -35.61 8.88
CA ASP A 50 -2.33 -36.20 8.32
C ASP A 50 -2.61 -36.97 7.02
N ALA A 51 -3.80 -37.56 6.89
CA ALA A 51 -4.20 -38.31 5.70
C ALA A 51 -4.76 -37.42 4.56
N LEU A 52 -5.05 -36.14 4.82
CA LEU A 52 -5.71 -35.25 3.87
C LEU A 52 -4.69 -34.33 3.19
N SER A 53 -4.70 -34.31 1.86
CA SER A 53 -3.94 -33.29 1.11
C SER A 53 -4.61 -31.91 1.26
N PRO A 54 -3.90 -30.88 1.75
CA PRO A 54 -4.45 -29.53 1.88
C PRO A 54 -4.73 -28.88 0.51
N PHE A 55 -3.98 -29.23 -0.54
CA PHE A 55 -4.24 -28.76 -1.90
C PHE A 55 -5.49 -29.41 -2.49
N ALA A 56 -5.56 -30.75 -2.48
CA ALA A 56 -6.68 -31.46 -3.11
C ALA A 56 -8.00 -31.26 -2.35
N HIS A 57 -7.95 -31.23 -1.02
CA HIS A 57 -9.13 -31.15 -0.17
C HIS A 57 -9.22 -29.81 0.57
N THR A 58 -8.79 -28.70 -0.03
CA THR A 58 -8.75 -27.37 0.59
C THR A 58 -10.02 -27.01 1.35
N ILE A 59 -11.22 -27.17 0.75
CA ILE A 59 -12.48 -26.85 1.45
C ILE A 59 -12.61 -27.67 2.73
N LEU A 60 -12.55 -28.99 2.61
CA LEU A 60 -12.74 -29.91 3.73
C LEU A 60 -11.67 -29.70 4.81
N TYR A 61 -10.39 -29.66 4.41
CA TYR A 61 -9.24 -29.47 5.28
C TYR A 61 -9.37 -28.17 6.09
N THR A 62 -9.75 -27.07 5.43
CA THR A 62 -9.94 -25.77 6.09
C THR A 62 -11.02 -25.83 7.16
N TYR A 63 -12.19 -26.42 6.84
CA TYR A 63 -13.29 -26.52 7.81
C TYR A 63 -12.96 -27.42 9.00
N VAL A 64 -12.30 -28.57 8.76
CA VAL A 64 -11.84 -29.47 9.82
C VAL A 64 -10.84 -28.76 10.73
N LEU A 65 -9.82 -28.11 10.16
CA LEU A 65 -8.81 -27.40 10.94
C LEU A 65 -9.41 -26.26 11.77
N VAL A 66 -10.28 -25.43 11.19
CA VAL A 66 -10.96 -24.34 11.92
C VAL A 66 -11.84 -24.90 13.05
N ALA A 67 -12.59 -25.98 12.80
CA ALA A 67 -13.40 -26.64 13.83
C ALA A 67 -12.53 -27.18 14.99
N GLY A 68 -11.35 -27.73 14.70
CA GLY A 68 -10.36 -28.14 15.71
C GLY A 68 -9.87 -26.98 16.59
N ILE A 69 -9.62 -25.83 15.98
CA ILE A 69 -9.23 -24.61 16.72
C ILE A 69 -10.40 -24.09 17.57
N GLU A 70 -11.61 -24.03 17.02
CA GLU A 70 -12.82 -23.57 17.73
C GLU A 70 -13.15 -24.44 18.94
N THR A 71 -13.07 -25.76 18.80
CA THR A 71 -13.28 -26.69 19.93
C THR A 71 -12.21 -26.52 21.00
N SER A 72 -10.96 -26.24 20.60
CA SER A 72 -9.89 -25.91 21.55
C SER A 72 -10.14 -24.60 22.29
N VAL A 73 -10.63 -23.56 21.61
CA VAL A 73 -11.05 -22.28 22.23
C VAL A 73 -12.20 -22.51 23.20
N ALA A 74 -13.22 -23.28 22.81
CA ALA A 74 -14.40 -23.57 23.63
C ALA A 74 -14.07 -24.36 24.92
N SER A 75 -12.93 -25.06 24.96
CA SER A 75 -12.47 -25.75 26.17
C SER A 75 -12.07 -24.81 27.33
N GLY A 76 -12.03 -23.50 27.09
CA GLY A 76 -11.83 -22.48 28.13
C GLY A 76 -10.40 -22.38 28.69
N LYS A 77 -9.42 -23.05 28.06
CA LYS A 77 -8.01 -23.05 28.50
C LYS A 77 -7.26 -21.76 28.19
N ALA A 78 -7.81 -20.87 27.38
CA ALA A 78 -7.20 -19.61 26.98
C ALA A 78 -7.89 -18.40 27.64
N ALA A 79 -7.13 -17.34 27.93
CA ALA A 79 -7.69 -16.09 28.41
C ALA A 79 -8.60 -15.44 27.34
N PRO A 80 -9.57 -14.58 27.73
CA PRO A 80 -10.42 -13.90 26.76
C PRO A 80 -9.58 -13.09 25.76
N LYS A 81 -9.88 -13.25 24.46
CA LYS A 81 -9.15 -12.67 23.31
C LYS A 81 -7.75 -13.25 23.04
N GLN A 82 -7.32 -14.27 23.79
CA GLN A 82 -6.09 -15.00 23.48
C GLN A 82 -6.38 -16.25 22.65
N LEU A 83 -5.40 -16.67 21.84
CA LEU A 83 -5.49 -17.95 21.14
C LEU A 83 -5.08 -19.08 22.10
N PRO A 84 -5.66 -20.28 21.95
CA PRO A 84 -5.21 -21.44 22.71
C PRO A 84 -3.79 -21.81 22.30
N SER A 85 -3.01 -22.35 23.24
CA SER A 85 -1.62 -22.77 23.00
C SER A 85 -1.48 -23.79 21.87
N THR A 86 -2.54 -24.52 21.55
CA THR A 86 -2.61 -25.46 20.42
C THR A 86 -2.56 -24.76 19.06
N ALA A 87 -3.03 -23.51 18.94
CA ALA A 87 -3.10 -22.77 17.68
C ALA A 87 -1.97 -21.73 17.52
N LEU A 88 -1.22 -21.46 18.59
CA LEU A 88 -0.04 -20.59 18.58
C LEU A 88 1.10 -21.21 17.75
N PRO A 89 2.11 -20.42 17.34
CA PRO A 89 3.37 -20.96 16.83
C PRO A 89 3.91 -22.06 17.76
N GLU A 90 4.37 -23.17 17.18
CA GLU A 90 4.80 -24.42 17.88
C GLU A 90 3.66 -25.24 18.52
N GLY A 91 2.42 -24.76 18.47
CA GLY A 91 1.24 -25.48 18.91
C GLY A 91 0.89 -26.67 17.98
N ALA A 92 0.09 -27.60 18.49
CA ALA A 92 -0.30 -28.82 17.78
C ALA A 92 -0.98 -28.57 16.42
N PHE A 93 -1.71 -27.47 16.26
CA PHE A 93 -2.36 -27.10 15.00
C PHE A 93 -1.46 -26.28 14.06
N TRP A 94 -0.34 -25.74 14.55
CA TRP A 94 0.52 -24.83 13.77
C TRP A 94 1.08 -25.45 12.48
N PRO A 95 1.58 -26.71 12.47
CA PRO A 95 2.03 -27.34 11.23
C PRO A 95 0.93 -27.42 10.18
N TYR A 96 -0.30 -27.76 10.59
CA TYR A 96 -1.46 -27.85 9.68
C TYR A 96 -1.92 -26.49 9.17
N ILE A 97 -1.90 -25.44 10.01
CA ILE A 97 -2.17 -24.05 9.59
C ILE A 97 -1.15 -23.62 8.54
N THR A 98 0.14 -23.85 8.83
CA THR A 98 1.26 -23.49 7.94
C THR A 98 1.13 -24.23 6.62
N GLN A 99 0.94 -25.55 6.64
CA GLN A 99 0.82 -26.36 5.45
C GLN A 99 -0.37 -25.95 4.58
N LEU A 100 -1.55 -25.75 5.18
CA LEU A 100 -2.73 -25.29 4.44
C LEU A 100 -2.49 -23.92 3.79
N LEU A 101 -2.00 -22.94 4.54
CA LEU A 101 -1.80 -21.58 4.01
C LEU A 101 -0.70 -21.51 2.93
N LEU A 102 0.23 -22.46 2.91
CA LEU A 102 1.22 -22.61 1.85
C LEU A 102 0.68 -23.36 0.62
N GLU A 103 -0.19 -24.34 0.82
CA GLU A 103 -0.52 -25.33 -0.21
C GLU A 103 -1.97 -25.30 -0.71
N PHE A 104 -2.87 -24.50 -0.14
CA PHE A 104 -4.29 -24.50 -0.55
C PHE A 104 -4.48 -24.30 -2.07
N ASP A 105 -5.51 -24.89 -2.66
CA ASP A 105 -5.91 -24.61 -4.03
C ASP A 105 -6.63 -23.24 -4.12
N PRO A 106 -6.12 -22.28 -4.92
CA PRO A 106 -6.72 -20.95 -5.04
C PRO A 106 -8.16 -20.96 -5.54
N ILE A 107 -8.59 -21.98 -6.31
CA ILE A 107 -9.96 -22.08 -6.81
C ILE A 107 -10.90 -22.50 -5.69
N GLN A 108 -10.60 -23.60 -4.99
CA GLN A 108 -11.35 -24.05 -3.83
C GLN A 108 -11.41 -23.01 -2.71
N ALA A 109 -10.33 -22.26 -2.50
CA ALA A 109 -10.26 -21.17 -1.53
C ALA A 109 -11.36 -20.11 -1.72
N ARG A 110 -11.83 -19.88 -2.96
CA ARG A 110 -12.92 -18.93 -3.27
C ARG A 110 -14.26 -19.33 -2.64
N TYR A 111 -14.45 -20.62 -2.34
CA TYR A 111 -15.68 -21.15 -1.73
C TYR A 111 -15.63 -21.20 -0.20
N CYS A 112 -14.43 -21.19 0.39
CA CYS A 112 -14.22 -21.22 1.84
C CYS A 112 -13.42 -20.01 2.37
N GLY A 113 -13.43 -18.90 1.64
CA GLY A 113 -12.56 -17.75 1.91
C GLY A 113 -12.69 -17.20 3.33
N ALA A 114 -13.90 -17.14 3.86
CA ALA A 114 -14.13 -16.74 5.25
C ALA A 114 -13.37 -17.61 6.27
N GLN A 115 -13.28 -18.92 6.03
CA GLN A 115 -12.54 -19.84 6.92
C GLN A 115 -11.02 -19.70 6.75
N ILE A 116 -10.54 -19.49 5.51
CA ILE A 116 -9.14 -19.19 5.25
C ILE A 116 -8.72 -17.89 5.95
N LEU A 117 -9.54 -16.84 5.84
CA LEU A 117 -9.25 -15.56 6.47
C LEU A 117 -9.20 -15.66 8.00
N ARG A 118 -10.02 -16.53 8.61
CA ARG A 118 -9.93 -16.82 10.05
C ARG A 118 -8.60 -17.47 10.45
N LEU A 119 -8.03 -18.31 9.59
CA LEU A 119 -6.71 -18.89 9.82
C LEU A 119 -5.61 -17.84 9.65
N VAL A 120 -5.75 -16.92 8.68
CA VAL A 120 -4.86 -15.76 8.55
C VAL A 120 -4.91 -14.88 9.80
N ASP A 121 -6.11 -14.62 10.33
CA ASP A 121 -6.28 -13.87 11.59
C ASP A 121 -5.65 -14.63 12.77
N CYS A 122 -5.78 -15.96 12.82
CA CYS A 122 -5.13 -16.80 13.82
C CYS A 122 -3.60 -16.67 13.77
N VAL A 123 -3.01 -16.70 12.57
CA VAL A 123 -1.57 -16.50 12.37
C VAL A 123 -1.13 -15.12 12.86
N ALA A 124 -1.86 -14.07 12.49
CA ALA A 124 -1.53 -12.70 12.88
C ALA A 124 -1.63 -12.47 14.40
N VAL A 125 -2.73 -12.91 15.01
CA VAL A 125 -2.94 -12.81 16.46
C VAL A 125 -1.92 -13.66 17.22
N GLY A 126 -1.58 -14.84 16.72
CA GLY A 126 -0.57 -15.71 17.31
C GLY A 126 0.84 -15.12 17.29
N ALA A 127 1.19 -14.44 16.18
CA ALA A 127 2.46 -13.73 16.05
C ALA A 127 2.61 -12.59 17.08
N GLU A 128 1.55 -11.81 17.29
CA GLU A 128 1.55 -10.74 18.30
C GLU A 128 1.62 -11.28 19.73
N GLN A 129 0.91 -12.38 20.02
CA GLN A 129 0.92 -12.99 21.35
C GLN A 129 2.27 -13.58 21.73
N THR A 130 3.01 -14.11 20.76
CA THR A 130 4.31 -14.77 20.97
C THR A 130 5.50 -13.88 20.63
N ALA A 131 5.27 -12.68 20.08
CA ALA A 131 6.28 -11.83 19.46
C ALA A 131 7.13 -12.57 18.39
N ASN A 132 6.60 -13.65 17.82
CA ASN A 132 7.26 -14.42 16.75
C ASN A 132 6.65 -14.06 15.39
N TYR A 133 7.18 -12.99 14.79
CA TYR A 133 6.60 -12.37 13.59
C TYR A 133 7.08 -12.99 12.28
N VAL A 134 8.29 -13.55 12.22
CA VAL A 134 8.92 -13.96 10.95
C VAL A 134 8.10 -15.03 10.21
N PRO A 135 7.67 -16.14 10.84
CA PRO A 135 6.87 -17.16 10.16
C PRO A 135 5.51 -16.61 9.69
N ALA A 136 4.89 -15.75 10.49
CA ALA A 136 3.61 -15.14 10.16
C ALA A 136 3.71 -14.21 8.95
N ILE A 137 4.76 -13.37 8.89
CA ILE A 137 5.00 -12.48 7.76
C ILE A 137 5.21 -13.29 6.48
N GLN A 138 6.02 -14.36 6.52
CA GLN A 138 6.25 -15.25 5.38
C GLN A 138 4.96 -15.93 4.91
N LEU A 139 4.13 -16.41 5.84
CA LEU A 139 2.84 -17.00 5.53
C LEU A 139 1.87 -16.00 4.90
N LEU A 140 1.76 -14.80 5.45
CA LEU A 140 0.86 -13.77 4.92
C LEU A 140 1.33 -13.27 3.55
N HIS A 141 2.64 -13.09 3.35
CA HIS A 141 3.22 -12.80 2.04
C HIS A 141 2.81 -13.85 1.01
N HIS A 142 2.98 -15.13 1.35
CA HIS A 142 2.62 -16.25 0.47
C HIS A 142 1.12 -16.29 0.18
N VAL A 143 0.26 -16.09 1.19
CA VAL A 143 -1.20 -16.09 1.01
C VAL A 143 -1.64 -14.98 0.06
N ILE A 144 -1.08 -13.76 0.18
CA ILE A 144 -1.37 -12.64 -0.72
C ILE A 144 -1.04 -13.04 -2.17
N LEU A 145 0.19 -13.51 -2.41
CA LEU A 145 0.66 -13.82 -3.77
C LEU A 145 0.06 -15.11 -4.36
N ARG A 146 -0.40 -16.03 -3.51
CA ARG A 146 -1.07 -17.25 -3.95
C ARG A 146 -2.51 -17.00 -4.40
N LEU A 147 -3.18 -16.01 -3.81
CA LEU A 147 -4.51 -15.58 -4.24
C LEU A 147 -4.46 -14.61 -5.42
N ASP A 148 -3.45 -13.73 -5.45
CA ASP A 148 -3.19 -12.80 -6.55
C ASP A 148 -1.67 -12.61 -6.71
N SER A 149 -1.10 -13.25 -7.73
CA SER A 149 0.34 -13.19 -8.01
C SER A 149 0.85 -11.79 -8.35
N THR A 150 -0.04 -10.88 -8.74
CA THR A 150 0.28 -9.49 -9.02
C THR A 150 0.05 -8.58 -7.82
N SER A 151 -0.60 -9.06 -6.76
CA SER A 151 -1.02 -8.28 -5.59
C SER A 151 -1.81 -7.00 -5.96
N SER A 152 -2.48 -7.02 -7.11
CA SER A 152 -3.17 -5.86 -7.70
C SER A 152 -4.46 -5.48 -6.99
N THR A 153 -5.02 -6.40 -6.18
CA THR A 153 -6.25 -6.18 -5.43
C THR A 153 -5.99 -6.01 -3.95
N LEU A 154 -6.34 -4.84 -3.38
CA LEU A 154 -6.17 -4.57 -1.97
C LEU A 154 -7.11 -5.42 -1.11
N THR A 155 -6.56 -6.21 -0.20
CA THR A 155 -7.31 -7.02 0.77
C THR A 155 -7.00 -6.62 2.21
N SER A 156 -7.84 -7.05 3.16
CA SER A 156 -7.58 -6.86 4.60
C SER A 156 -6.26 -7.51 5.04
N THR A 157 -5.84 -8.60 4.39
CA THR A 157 -4.56 -9.28 4.65
C THR A 157 -3.36 -8.38 4.40
N HIS A 158 -3.43 -7.47 3.41
CA HIS A 158 -2.35 -6.50 3.16
C HIS A 158 -2.11 -5.58 4.36
N ARG A 159 -3.20 -5.07 4.96
CA ARG A 159 -3.11 -4.25 6.17
C ARG A 159 -2.49 -5.05 7.32
N THR A 160 -2.96 -6.28 7.54
CA THR A 160 -2.45 -7.15 8.61
C THR A 160 -0.97 -7.45 8.41
N PHE A 161 -0.57 -7.81 7.19
CA PHE A 161 0.81 -8.06 6.79
C PHE A 161 1.72 -6.86 7.10
N LEU A 162 1.37 -5.66 6.63
CA LEU A 162 2.18 -4.46 6.89
C LEU A 162 2.28 -4.14 8.37
N ARG A 163 1.22 -4.38 9.14
CA ARG A 163 1.24 -4.18 10.58
C ARG A 163 2.26 -5.11 11.26
N LEU A 164 2.30 -6.39 10.87
CA LEU A 164 3.30 -7.33 11.40
C LEU A 164 4.73 -6.95 10.98
N CYS A 165 4.92 -6.46 9.74
CA CYS A 165 6.21 -5.97 9.29
C CYS A 165 6.68 -4.74 10.08
N LEU A 166 5.79 -3.79 10.39
CA LEU A 166 6.14 -2.62 11.20
C LEU A 166 6.46 -3.00 12.65
N LEU A 167 5.68 -3.90 13.26
CA LEU A 167 5.93 -4.37 14.64
C LEU A 167 7.27 -5.10 14.76
N SER A 168 7.67 -5.84 13.74
CA SER A 168 8.92 -6.60 13.70
C SER A 168 10.10 -5.87 13.05
N GLN A 169 9.89 -4.65 12.57
CA GLN A 169 10.86 -3.88 11.79
C GLN A 169 11.35 -4.60 10.51
N ALA A 170 10.55 -5.52 9.97
CA ALA A 170 10.84 -6.27 8.75
C ALA A 170 10.46 -5.47 7.48
N TYR A 171 11.01 -4.26 7.33
CA TYR A 171 10.66 -3.35 6.23
C TYR A 171 11.04 -3.89 4.85
N ALA A 172 12.16 -4.64 4.77
CA ALA A 172 12.60 -5.29 3.54
C ALA A 172 11.56 -6.30 3.02
N GLU A 173 10.89 -7.01 3.93
CA GLU A 173 9.83 -7.95 3.57
C GLU A 173 8.53 -7.21 3.19
N ALA A 174 8.21 -6.11 3.88
CA ALA A 174 7.06 -5.27 3.54
C ALA A 174 7.11 -4.79 2.08
N VAL A 175 8.28 -4.35 1.63
CA VAL A 175 8.50 -3.83 0.28
C VAL A 175 8.23 -4.85 -0.82
N ARG A 176 8.38 -6.15 -0.55
CA ARG A 176 8.11 -7.21 -1.54
C ARG A 176 6.63 -7.28 -1.96
N ILE A 177 5.73 -6.75 -1.13
CA ILE A 177 4.32 -6.55 -1.45
C ILE A 177 4.04 -5.10 -1.84
N LEU A 178 4.62 -4.10 -1.17
CA LEU A 178 4.35 -2.68 -1.45
C LEU A 178 4.78 -2.23 -2.85
N ASP A 179 5.86 -2.81 -3.39
CA ASP A 179 6.34 -2.49 -4.74
C ASP A 179 5.44 -3.06 -5.85
N LEU A 180 4.46 -3.89 -5.49
CA LEU A 180 3.44 -4.38 -6.41
C LEU A 180 2.26 -3.39 -6.43
N PRO A 181 1.94 -2.80 -7.59
CA PRO A 181 0.93 -1.76 -7.68
C PRO A 181 -0.49 -2.29 -7.44
N ILE A 182 -1.25 -1.60 -6.60
CA ILE A 182 -2.68 -1.85 -6.40
C ILE A 182 -3.48 -1.08 -7.45
N TYR A 183 -4.28 -1.81 -8.23
CA TYR A 183 -5.21 -1.25 -9.21
C TYR A 183 -6.67 -1.37 -8.76
N HIS A 184 -6.98 -2.34 -7.88
CA HIS A 184 -8.36 -2.70 -7.55
C HIS A 184 -8.63 -2.60 -6.04
N ILE A 185 -9.73 -1.94 -5.70
CA ILE A 185 -10.31 -1.96 -4.36
C ILE A 185 -11.61 -2.78 -4.43
N PRO A 186 -11.74 -3.87 -3.66
CA PRO A 186 -12.94 -4.69 -3.64
C PRO A 186 -14.18 -3.88 -3.24
N PRO A 187 -15.28 -3.95 -3.99
CA PRO A 187 -16.49 -3.23 -3.63
C PRO A 187 -17.12 -3.87 -2.38
N SER A 188 -17.74 -3.05 -1.52
CA SER A 188 -18.47 -3.56 -0.35
C SER A 188 -19.76 -4.30 -0.73
N LYS A 189 -20.31 -4.03 -1.91
CA LYS A 189 -21.51 -4.68 -2.46
C LYS A 189 -21.13 -5.42 -3.74
N HIS A 190 -21.56 -6.66 -3.86
CA HIS A 190 -21.35 -7.45 -5.06
C HIS A 190 -22.31 -7.01 -6.17
N ASP A 191 -21.84 -6.96 -7.41
CA ASP A 191 -22.72 -6.95 -8.57
C ASP A 191 -22.93 -8.39 -9.05
N PHE A 192 -24.12 -8.95 -8.80
CA PHE A 192 -24.45 -10.31 -9.22
C PHE A 192 -24.49 -10.47 -10.75
N ARG A 193 -24.47 -9.37 -11.52
CA ARG A 193 -24.57 -9.39 -12.98
C ARG A 193 -23.28 -9.85 -13.68
N ILE A 194 -22.15 -9.88 -12.98
CA ILE A 194 -20.84 -10.10 -13.59
C ILE A 194 -20.46 -11.59 -13.67
N HIS A 195 -20.96 -12.48 -12.78
CA HIS A 195 -20.33 -13.80 -12.60
C HIS A 195 -21.29 -15.00 -12.59
N ARG A 196 -20.93 -16.05 -13.36
CA ARG A 196 -21.64 -17.33 -13.43
C ARG A 196 -21.17 -18.34 -12.37
N CYS A 197 -19.86 -18.55 -12.24
CA CYS A 197 -19.27 -19.57 -11.35
C CYS A 197 -17.97 -19.08 -10.70
N LEU A 198 -17.79 -19.32 -9.38
CA LEU A 198 -16.57 -18.89 -8.66
C LEU A 198 -15.30 -19.65 -9.11
N CYS A 199 -15.46 -20.81 -9.75
CA CYS A 199 -14.35 -21.62 -10.24
C CYS A 199 -13.79 -21.21 -11.60
N SER A 200 -14.32 -20.16 -12.22
CA SER A 200 -13.84 -19.74 -13.53
C SER A 200 -12.38 -19.24 -13.44
N ASN A 201 -11.53 -19.76 -14.34
CA ASN A 201 -10.11 -19.41 -14.39
C ASN A 201 -9.81 -18.18 -15.25
N SER A 202 -10.74 -17.76 -16.12
CA SER A 202 -10.56 -16.54 -16.93
C SER A 202 -10.75 -15.26 -16.13
N ASP A 203 -11.33 -15.36 -14.93
CA ASP A 203 -11.69 -14.22 -14.12
C ASP A 203 -10.47 -13.58 -13.45
N GLN A 204 -10.38 -12.25 -13.54
CA GLN A 204 -9.33 -11.46 -12.90
C GLN A 204 -9.38 -11.59 -11.37
N PRO A 205 -8.26 -11.48 -10.63
CA PRO A 205 -8.23 -11.69 -9.17
C PRO A 205 -9.23 -10.86 -8.36
N TRP A 206 -9.50 -9.63 -8.79
CA TRP A 206 -10.44 -8.71 -8.13
C TRP A 206 -11.90 -9.16 -8.16
N THR A 207 -12.25 -10.15 -8.99
CA THR A 207 -13.61 -10.70 -9.08
C THR A 207 -13.97 -11.53 -7.85
N PHE A 208 -13.02 -12.32 -7.35
CA PHE A 208 -13.22 -13.21 -6.21
C PHE A 208 -12.54 -12.70 -4.94
N LEU A 209 -11.56 -11.81 -5.01
CA LEU A 209 -10.96 -11.18 -3.82
C LEU A 209 -11.89 -10.11 -3.26
N SER A 210 -12.95 -10.54 -2.57
CA SER A 210 -13.98 -9.65 -2.05
C SER A 210 -14.56 -10.10 -0.70
N PRO A 211 -15.31 -9.23 -0.01
CA PRO A 211 -16.04 -9.60 1.20
C PRO A 211 -17.08 -10.70 1.00
N VAL A 212 -17.51 -10.94 -0.24
CA VAL A 212 -18.58 -11.89 -0.54
C VAL A 212 -18.08 -13.33 -0.54
N THR A 213 -16.88 -13.57 -1.06
CA THR A 213 -16.19 -14.87 -0.93
C THR A 213 -15.58 -15.05 0.45
N GLY A 214 -15.46 -13.96 1.22
CA GLY A 214 -14.81 -13.93 2.52
C GLY A 214 -13.29 -13.93 2.46
N LEU A 215 -12.69 -13.78 1.27
CA LEU A 215 -11.22 -13.69 1.11
C LEU A 215 -10.64 -12.33 1.56
N SER A 216 -11.49 -11.36 1.87
CA SER A 216 -11.10 -10.09 2.47
C SER A 216 -12.22 -9.59 3.38
N GLN A 217 -11.88 -8.93 4.49
CA GLN A 217 -12.85 -8.07 5.16
C GLN A 217 -13.23 -6.89 4.24
N PRO A 218 -14.39 -6.25 4.44
CA PRO A 218 -14.73 -5.01 3.78
C PRO A 218 -13.63 -3.96 3.95
N ILE A 219 -13.13 -3.42 2.84
CA ILE A 219 -12.14 -2.35 2.87
C ILE A 219 -12.82 -1.06 3.30
N THR A 220 -12.71 -0.75 4.59
CA THR A 220 -13.20 0.51 5.14
C THR A 220 -12.26 1.66 4.75
N SER A 221 -12.75 2.91 4.83
CA SER A 221 -11.90 4.09 4.67
C SER A 221 -10.71 4.05 5.63
N ARG A 222 -10.92 3.64 6.87
CA ARG A 222 -9.84 3.45 7.86
C ARG A 222 -8.80 2.45 7.38
N THR A 223 -9.21 1.26 6.95
CA THR A 223 -8.31 0.20 6.47
C THR A 223 -7.48 0.67 5.28
N TYR A 224 -8.11 1.38 4.35
CA TYR A 224 -7.44 1.99 3.19
C TYR A 224 -6.36 2.99 3.63
N LEU A 225 -6.71 3.96 4.48
CA LEU A 225 -5.77 4.97 4.95
C LEU A 225 -4.63 4.35 5.78
N GLU A 226 -4.93 3.36 6.62
CA GLU A 226 -3.92 2.66 7.42
C GLU A 226 -2.94 1.89 6.53
N TYR A 227 -3.40 1.23 5.46
CA TYR A 227 -2.51 0.55 4.53
C TYR A 227 -1.49 1.52 3.91
N TYR A 228 -1.95 2.65 3.35
CA TYR A 228 -1.05 3.62 2.72
C TYR A 228 -0.16 4.36 3.73
N LEU A 229 -0.65 4.67 4.95
CA LEU A 229 0.19 5.24 5.99
C LEU A 229 1.31 4.26 6.40
N MET A 230 0.97 3.00 6.67
CA MET A 230 1.94 1.98 7.06
C MET A 230 2.94 1.68 5.94
N GLY A 231 2.48 1.61 4.69
CA GLY A 231 3.36 1.47 3.52
C GLY A 231 4.34 2.64 3.39
N GLY A 232 3.84 3.87 3.56
CA GLY A 232 4.68 5.07 3.61
C GLY A 232 5.75 4.99 4.71
N MET A 233 5.39 4.52 5.91
CA MET A 233 6.34 4.32 7.01
C MET A 233 7.41 3.26 6.70
N CYS A 234 7.04 2.14 6.06
CA CYS A 234 8.01 1.14 5.61
C CYS A 234 9.01 1.72 4.59
N TYR A 235 8.52 2.49 3.62
CA TYR A 235 9.40 3.17 2.66
C TYR A 235 10.30 4.22 3.32
N MET A 236 9.80 4.96 4.30
CA MET A 236 10.59 5.91 5.09
C MET A 236 11.73 5.21 5.84
N ALA A 237 11.47 4.07 6.48
CA ALA A 237 12.48 3.30 7.19
C ALA A 237 13.61 2.81 6.27
N LEU A 238 13.31 2.61 4.98
CA LEU A 238 14.27 2.23 3.95
C LEU A 238 14.85 3.43 3.18
N ARG A 239 14.58 4.67 3.62
CA ARG A 239 14.99 5.92 2.94
C ARG A 239 14.52 6.04 1.49
N ARG A 240 13.47 5.30 1.12
CA ARG A 240 12.79 5.38 -0.19
C ARG A 240 11.77 6.52 -0.18
N TYR A 241 12.27 7.74 -0.11
CA TYR A 241 11.46 8.94 0.15
C TYR A 241 10.48 9.29 -0.98
N THR A 242 10.76 8.88 -2.23
CA THR A 242 9.86 9.14 -3.36
C THR A 242 8.57 8.34 -3.21
N GLU A 243 8.69 7.06 -2.91
CA GLU A 243 7.58 6.13 -2.71
C GLU A 243 6.84 6.42 -1.41
N ALA A 244 7.58 6.74 -0.34
CA ALA A 244 6.99 7.21 0.91
C ALA A 244 6.12 8.45 0.68
N MET A 245 6.61 9.46 -0.04
CA MET A 245 5.88 10.68 -0.32
C MET A 245 4.60 10.39 -1.12
N PHE A 246 4.69 9.53 -2.14
CA PHE A 246 3.51 9.11 -2.90
C PHE A 246 2.45 8.44 -2.01
N PHE A 247 2.84 7.48 -1.18
CA PHE A 247 1.91 6.79 -0.26
C PHE A 247 1.25 7.75 0.73
N LEU A 248 2.00 8.70 1.27
CA LEU A 248 1.46 9.71 2.19
C LEU A 248 0.51 10.67 1.46
N GLU A 249 0.80 11.05 0.20
CA GLU A 249 -0.11 11.85 -0.63
C GLU A 249 -1.43 11.15 -0.95
N VAL A 250 -1.41 9.83 -1.16
CA VAL A 250 -2.64 9.04 -1.31
C VAL A 250 -3.53 9.19 -0.06
N VAL A 251 -2.94 9.15 1.14
CA VAL A 251 -3.70 9.38 2.39
C VAL A 251 -4.29 10.80 2.46
N LEU A 252 -3.53 11.81 2.03
CA LEU A 252 -3.98 13.22 2.06
C LEU A 252 -5.06 13.55 1.01
N THR A 253 -5.01 12.88 -0.14
CA THR A 253 -5.95 13.08 -1.26
C THR A 253 -7.18 12.20 -1.17
N ALA A 254 -7.21 11.22 -0.25
CA ALA A 254 -8.35 10.37 -0.03
C ALA A 254 -9.61 11.18 0.36
N PRO A 255 -10.78 10.86 -0.21
CA PRO A 255 -12.01 11.61 0.05
C PRO A 255 -12.46 11.43 1.51
N ALA A 256 -12.76 12.55 2.17
CA ALA A 256 -13.29 12.57 3.53
C ALA A 256 -14.77 12.95 3.55
N THR A 257 -15.59 12.17 4.27
CA THR A 257 -16.99 12.51 4.51
C THR A 257 -17.10 13.85 5.24
N GLN A 258 -17.94 14.75 4.71
CA GLN A 258 -18.13 16.11 5.25
C GLN A 258 -16.84 16.95 5.36
N ASN A 259 -15.76 16.60 4.63
CA ASN A 259 -14.44 17.25 4.72
C ASN A 259 -13.84 17.27 6.14
N VAL A 260 -14.14 16.26 6.95
CA VAL A 260 -13.58 16.11 8.31
C VAL A 260 -12.21 15.43 8.25
N ALA A 261 -11.22 16.01 8.91
CA ALA A 261 -9.88 15.43 9.01
C ALA A 261 -9.87 14.21 9.96
N SER A 262 -9.22 13.12 9.54
CA SER A 262 -8.93 11.98 10.41
C SER A 262 -7.55 12.12 11.07
N ALA A 263 -7.35 11.50 12.23
CA ALA A 263 -6.04 11.47 12.88
C ALA A 263 -4.96 10.80 11.99
N ILE A 264 -5.34 9.83 11.16
CA ILE A 264 -4.45 9.16 10.20
C ILE A 264 -3.95 10.16 9.14
N MET A 265 -4.82 11.05 8.65
CA MET A 265 -4.43 12.11 7.71
C MET A 265 -3.50 13.15 8.35
N VAL A 266 -3.71 13.48 9.63
CA VAL A 266 -2.81 14.36 10.38
C VAL A 266 -1.42 13.76 10.49
N GLU A 267 -1.35 12.47 10.84
CA GLU A 267 -0.07 11.76 10.95
C GLU A 267 0.64 11.66 9.60
N ALA A 268 -0.12 11.36 8.54
CA ALA A 268 0.42 11.34 7.18
C ALA A 268 0.97 12.71 6.77
N TYR A 269 0.30 13.81 7.12
CA TYR A 269 0.75 15.16 6.78
C TYR A 269 2.07 15.53 7.49
N LYS A 270 2.16 15.26 8.79
CA LYS A 270 3.38 15.49 9.59
C LYS A 270 4.58 14.79 8.95
N LYS A 271 4.43 13.50 8.64
CA LYS A 271 5.45 12.69 7.97
C LYS A 271 5.74 13.18 6.55
N TRP A 272 4.69 13.49 5.77
CA TRP A 272 4.81 13.97 4.38
C TRP A 272 5.62 15.26 4.29
N LEU A 273 5.40 16.18 5.23
CA LEU A 273 6.12 17.44 5.29
C LEU A 273 7.63 17.21 5.47
N PHE A 274 8.02 16.41 6.48
CA PHE A 274 9.43 16.11 6.74
C PHE A 274 10.07 15.27 5.62
N VAL A 275 9.37 14.26 5.10
CA VAL A 275 9.85 13.47 3.94
C VAL A 275 10.04 14.37 2.72
N GLY A 276 9.16 15.36 2.51
CA GLY A 276 9.31 16.35 1.44
C GLY A 276 10.57 17.22 1.60
N LEU A 277 10.92 17.61 2.83
CA LEU A 277 12.18 18.31 3.13
C LEU A 277 13.38 17.41 2.84
N LEU A 278 13.34 16.14 3.26
CA LEU A 278 14.41 15.17 3.02
C LEU A 278 14.63 14.86 1.53
N ARG A 279 13.56 14.87 0.74
CA ARG A 279 13.60 14.57 -0.69
C ARG A 279 14.02 15.77 -1.53
N THR A 280 13.42 16.94 -1.28
CA THR A 280 13.51 18.11 -2.20
C THR A 280 14.24 19.31 -1.60
N GLY A 281 14.52 19.30 -0.30
CA GLY A 281 15.12 20.43 0.40
C GLY A 281 14.20 21.63 0.57
N SER A 282 12.90 21.47 0.32
CA SER A 282 11.88 22.50 0.37
C SER A 282 10.55 21.91 0.83
N THR A 283 9.67 22.77 1.35
CA THR A 283 8.29 22.37 1.64
C THR A 283 7.62 21.86 0.37
N PRO A 284 7.08 20.63 0.36
CA PRO A 284 6.37 20.11 -0.78
C PRO A 284 5.05 20.89 -1.00
N PRO A 285 4.64 21.12 -2.26
CA PRO A 285 3.38 21.79 -2.56
C PRO A 285 2.22 20.85 -2.24
N ILE A 286 1.19 21.38 -1.57
CA ILE A 286 -0.02 20.60 -1.27
C ILE A 286 -0.73 20.26 -2.60
N PRO A 287 -1.08 18.98 -2.85
CA PRO A 287 -1.82 18.61 -4.05
C PRO A 287 -3.18 19.33 -4.12
N LYS A 288 -3.54 19.81 -5.32
CA LYS A 288 -4.78 20.58 -5.54
C LYS A 288 -6.07 19.78 -5.27
N SER A 289 -5.98 18.46 -5.31
CA SER A 289 -7.09 17.52 -5.07
C SER A 289 -7.44 17.35 -3.59
N VAL A 290 -6.59 17.80 -2.68
CA VAL A 290 -6.83 17.69 -1.23
C VAL A 290 -8.01 18.56 -0.81
N GLY A 291 -8.92 18.00 0.00
CA GLY A 291 -10.05 18.74 0.56
C GLY A 291 -9.62 19.93 1.42
N GLN A 292 -9.89 21.15 0.96
CA GLN A 292 -9.39 22.40 1.57
C GLN A 292 -9.77 22.56 3.06
N ASN A 293 -11.01 22.21 3.42
CA ASN A 293 -11.48 22.31 4.80
C ASN A 293 -10.76 21.31 5.73
N ALA A 294 -10.61 20.05 5.29
CA ALA A 294 -9.86 19.05 6.03
C ALA A 294 -8.41 19.50 6.21
N MET A 295 -7.80 20.02 5.15
CA MET A 295 -6.41 20.48 5.17
C MET A 295 -6.18 21.64 6.14
N ARG A 296 -7.13 22.58 6.25
CA ARG A 296 -7.05 23.64 7.27
C ARG A 296 -6.94 23.08 8.69
N HIS A 297 -7.71 22.04 9.02
CA HIS A 297 -7.66 21.40 10.34
C HIS A 297 -6.38 20.58 10.53
N ILE A 298 -5.94 19.87 9.49
CA ILE A 298 -4.69 19.10 9.52
C ILE A 298 -3.49 20.00 9.81
N ARG A 299 -3.36 21.12 9.07
CA ARG A 299 -2.29 22.10 9.27
C ARG A 299 -2.32 22.73 10.66
N ALA A 300 -3.52 23.01 11.19
CA ALA A 300 -3.66 23.54 12.53
C ALA A 300 -3.11 22.61 13.63
N LEU A 301 -3.18 21.29 13.42
CA LEU A 301 -2.63 20.28 14.33
C LEU A 301 -1.15 19.98 14.06
N ALA A 302 -0.63 20.32 12.88
CA ALA A 302 0.76 20.07 12.49
C ALA A 302 1.65 21.32 12.55
N ARG A 303 1.23 22.40 13.24
CA ARG A 303 1.97 23.66 13.33
C ARG A 303 3.46 23.52 13.70
N PRO A 304 3.86 22.68 14.69
CA PRO A 304 5.28 22.51 15.01
C PRO A 304 6.10 21.99 13.81
N TYR A 305 5.52 21.09 13.00
CA TYR A 305 6.17 20.58 11.79
C TYR A 305 6.27 21.66 10.70
N GLU A 306 5.25 22.52 10.58
CA GLU A 306 5.29 23.67 9.65
C GLU A 306 6.37 24.68 10.06
N ALA A 307 6.52 24.96 11.35
CA ALA A 307 7.55 25.86 11.85
C ALA A 307 8.96 25.36 11.49
N VAL A 308 9.24 24.07 11.71
CA VAL A 308 10.49 23.44 11.27
C VAL A 308 10.67 23.58 9.76
N ALA A 309 9.63 23.29 8.96
CA ALA A 309 9.70 23.39 7.51
C ALA A 309 9.95 24.82 7.00
N ASP A 310 9.41 25.83 7.69
CA ASP A 310 9.64 27.24 7.36
C ASP A 310 11.07 27.67 7.72
N VAL A 311 11.59 27.27 8.88
CA VAL A 311 13.00 27.52 9.26
C VAL A 311 13.97 26.80 8.31
N PHE A 312 13.62 25.58 7.88
CA PHE A 312 14.42 24.77 6.96
C PHE A 312 14.67 25.45 5.59
N LYS A 313 13.76 26.32 5.14
CA LYS A 313 13.94 27.11 3.90
C LYS A 313 15.10 28.10 4.01
N GLY A 314 15.42 28.53 5.23
CA GLY A 314 16.51 29.46 5.51
C GLY A 314 17.90 28.82 5.40
N SER A 315 18.92 29.58 5.83
CA SER A 315 20.31 29.12 5.89
C SER A 315 20.87 29.14 7.33
N ASN A 316 20.02 29.30 8.35
CA ASN A 316 20.45 29.40 9.73
C ASN A 316 20.31 28.04 10.45
N VAL A 317 21.44 27.34 10.59
CA VAL A 317 21.49 26.03 11.25
C VAL A 317 21.13 26.10 12.74
N GLU A 318 21.51 27.17 13.44
CA GLU A 318 21.22 27.33 14.87
C GLU A 318 19.74 27.62 15.13
N LEU A 319 19.10 28.37 14.24
CA LEU A 319 17.64 28.56 14.32
C LEU A 319 16.91 27.23 14.09
N LEU A 320 17.36 26.42 13.12
CA LEU A 320 16.77 25.10 12.89
C LEU A 320 16.97 24.18 14.09
N ARG A 321 18.17 24.17 14.68
CA ARG A 321 18.50 23.41 15.89
C ARG A 321 17.55 23.80 17.02
N ALA A 322 17.43 25.09 17.32
CA ALA A 322 16.59 25.59 18.39
C ALA A 322 15.10 25.22 18.20
N GLU A 323 14.60 25.32 16.97
CA GLU A 323 13.21 24.95 16.65
C GLU A 323 12.95 23.45 16.85
N ILE A 324 13.87 22.59 16.40
CA ILE A 324 13.77 21.14 16.59
C ILE A 324 13.88 20.80 18.09
N GLU A 325 14.80 21.42 18.83
CA GLU A 325 14.96 21.18 20.25
C GLU A 325 13.71 21.59 21.06
N ALA A 326 13.09 22.72 20.71
CA ALA A 326 11.87 23.19 21.36
C ALA A 326 10.70 22.21 21.21
N GLY A 327 10.62 21.50 20.09
CA GLY A 327 9.59 20.50 19.81
C GLY A 327 9.91 19.07 20.28
N ASN A 328 11.02 18.83 20.98
CA ASN A 328 11.50 17.47 21.28
C ASN A 328 10.45 16.50 21.86
N HIS A 329 9.63 16.97 22.80
CA HIS A 329 8.55 16.17 23.38
C HIS A 329 7.48 15.79 22.34
N ILE A 330 7.16 16.70 21.41
CA ILE A 330 6.17 16.49 20.35
C ILE A 330 6.66 15.38 19.40
N TRP A 331 7.94 15.41 19.02
CA TRP A 331 8.50 14.39 18.12
C TRP A 331 8.55 13.02 18.78
N GLN A 332 8.77 12.96 20.10
CA GLN A 332 8.77 11.70 20.86
C GLN A 332 7.36 11.14 20.99
N ASP A 333 6.38 11.97 21.36
CA ASP A 333 4.97 11.58 21.50
C ASP A 333 4.38 11.11 20.17
N ASP A 334 4.75 11.76 19.06
CA ASP A 334 4.33 11.36 17.71
C ASP A 334 5.14 10.19 17.12
N GLY A 335 6.22 9.74 17.78
CA GLY A 335 7.14 8.72 17.25
C GLY A 335 7.92 9.15 16.01
N ASN A 336 8.13 10.46 15.81
CA ASN A 336 8.80 11.07 14.66
C ASN A 336 10.17 11.69 15.02
N TYR A 337 10.71 11.46 16.23
CA TYR A 337 12.02 11.98 16.66
C TYR A 337 13.15 11.65 15.67
N GLY A 338 13.26 10.38 15.25
CA GLY A 338 14.27 9.97 14.28
C GLY A 338 14.15 10.73 12.95
N LEU A 339 12.93 11.02 12.51
CA LEU A 339 12.69 11.79 11.29
C LEU A 339 13.11 13.26 11.45
N ALA A 340 12.91 13.86 12.63
CA ALA A 340 13.37 15.22 12.92
C ALA A 340 14.90 15.33 12.90
N VAL A 341 15.61 14.33 13.43
CA VAL A 341 17.08 14.24 13.37
C VAL A 341 17.56 14.15 11.92
N GLU A 342 16.95 13.27 11.12
CA GLU A 342 17.28 13.15 9.69
C GLU A 342 17.07 14.47 8.94
N VAL A 343 16.00 15.21 9.25
CA VAL A 343 15.76 16.54 8.67
C VAL A 343 16.88 17.50 9.06
N PHE A 344 17.30 17.53 10.32
CA PHE A 344 18.41 18.36 10.76
C PHE A 344 19.71 18.03 10.01
N GLU A 345 20.05 16.75 9.88
CA GLU A 345 21.25 16.30 9.17
C GLU A 345 21.22 16.65 7.67
N ALA A 346 20.05 16.48 7.03
CA ALA A 346 19.86 16.82 5.63
C ALA A 346 19.94 18.33 5.34
N PHE A 347 19.75 19.19 6.36
CA PHE A 347 19.77 20.64 6.18
C PHE A 347 21.06 21.14 5.52
N ARG A 348 22.22 20.65 5.97
CA ARG A 348 23.52 21.08 5.44
C ARG A 348 23.66 20.74 3.96
N LYS A 349 23.24 19.54 3.55
CA LYS A 349 23.24 19.11 2.15
C LYS A 349 22.46 20.09 1.28
N PHE A 350 21.22 20.36 1.66
CA PHE A 350 20.36 21.26 0.90
C PHE A 350 20.83 22.72 0.98
N ALA A 351 21.43 23.15 2.08
CA ALA A 351 22.05 24.47 2.20
C ALA A 351 23.20 24.64 1.20
N VAL A 352 24.08 23.63 1.06
CA VAL A 352 25.16 23.62 0.04
C VAL A 352 24.58 23.62 -1.37
N GLN A 353 23.60 22.77 -1.65
CA GLN A 353 22.94 22.73 -2.97
C GLN A 353 22.27 24.06 -3.33
N ARG A 354 21.66 24.77 -2.36
CA ARG A 354 21.05 26.09 -2.61
C ARG A 354 22.06 27.14 -3.06
N LEU A 355 23.34 27.04 -2.64
CA LEU A 355 24.39 27.98 -3.08
C LEU A 355 24.61 27.91 -4.61
N SER A 356 24.40 26.76 -5.23
CA SER A 356 24.52 26.61 -6.70
C SER A 356 23.54 27.48 -7.48
N ARG A 357 22.43 27.91 -6.86
CA ARG A 357 21.40 28.75 -7.50
C ARG A 357 21.83 30.19 -7.66
N THR A 358 22.70 30.69 -6.77
CA THR A 358 23.13 32.09 -6.75
C THR A 358 24.58 32.28 -7.16
N PHE A 359 25.37 31.21 -7.10
CA PHE A 359 26.81 31.31 -7.29
C PHE A 359 27.33 30.28 -8.28
N ALA A 360 28.20 30.73 -9.19
CA ALA A 360 28.95 29.84 -10.06
C ALA A 360 30.17 29.22 -9.34
N ALA A 361 30.81 29.97 -8.43
CA ALA A 361 31.94 29.49 -7.64
C ALA A 361 32.06 30.24 -6.29
N LEU A 362 32.48 29.54 -5.23
CA LEU A 362 32.73 30.09 -3.88
C LEU A 362 34.02 29.51 -3.30
N SER A 363 34.70 30.29 -2.45
CA SER A 363 35.73 29.72 -1.58
C SER A 363 35.11 28.72 -0.59
N ILE A 364 35.84 27.67 -0.21
CA ILE A 364 35.38 26.72 0.82
C ILE A 364 35.11 27.42 2.15
N ALA A 365 35.86 28.47 2.48
CA ALA A 365 35.62 29.29 3.67
C ALA A 365 34.26 30.00 3.63
N ASP A 366 33.82 30.47 2.47
CA ASP A 366 32.51 31.09 2.31
C ASP A 366 31.36 30.10 2.34
N VAL A 367 31.59 28.86 1.89
CA VAL A 367 30.65 27.74 2.05
C VAL A 367 30.54 27.37 3.53
N ALA A 368 31.67 27.17 4.21
CA ALA A 368 31.70 26.83 5.64
C ALA A 368 30.94 27.84 6.49
N LYS A 369 31.15 29.15 6.29
CA LYS A 369 30.42 30.22 6.98
C LYS A 369 28.91 30.19 6.81
N ARG A 370 28.40 29.62 5.70
CA ARG A 370 26.97 29.62 5.37
C ARG A 370 26.27 28.31 5.71
N THR A 371 27.01 27.20 5.80
CA THR A 371 26.40 25.87 5.89
C THR A 371 26.95 25.01 7.01
N SER A 372 28.17 25.28 7.50
CA SER A 372 28.80 24.43 8.51
C SER A 372 28.33 24.82 9.92
N PRO A 373 28.06 23.84 10.81
CA PRO A 373 27.91 24.11 12.24
C PRO A 373 29.22 24.57 12.88
N ASP A 374 30.38 24.22 12.31
CA ASP A 374 31.69 24.77 12.69
C ASP A 374 32.36 25.42 11.48
N PRO A 375 32.14 26.73 11.26
CA PRO A 375 32.75 27.47 10.14
C PRO A 375 34.28 27.54 10.18
N SER A 376 34.91 27.26 11.33
CA SER A 376 36.37 27.34 11.49
C SER A 376 37.08 26.11 10.90
N ASN A 377 36.39 24.97 10.85
CA ASN A 377 36.93 23.71 10.35
C ASN A 377 36.74 23.57 8.83
N LEU A 378 37.62 24.23 8.07
CA LEU A 378 37.60 24.19 6.60
C LEU A 378 37.90 22.80 6.03
N ALA A 379 38.72 22.01 6.73
CA ALA A 379 39.10 20.66 6.30
C ALA A 379 37.89 19.71 6.32
N GLU A 380 37.09 19.77 7.39
CA GLU A 380 35.84 19.01 7.51
C GLU A 380 34.83 19.43 6.43
N THR A 381 34.68 20.75 6.22
CA THR A 381 33.74 21.24 5.20
C THR A 381 34.13 20.79 3.80
N LYS A 382 35.42 20.78 3.49
CA LYS A 382 35.92 20.22 2.24
C LYS A 382 35.60 18.73 2.11
N ALA A 383 35.92 17.92 3.12
CA ALA A 383 35.66 16.48 3.11
C ALA A 383 34.17 16.17 2.91
N TYR A 384 33.30 16.98 3.53
CA TYR A 384 31.85 16.88 3.36
C TYR A 384 31.42 17.20 1.91
N ILE A 385 31.91 18.31 1.34
CA ILE A 385 31.65 18.68 -0.06
C ILE A 385 32.14 17.60 -1.02
N ASP A 386 33.36 17.08 -0.81
CA ASP A 386 33.94 16.01 -1.61
C ASP A 386 33.05 14.75 -1.56
N THR A 387 32.49 14.43 -0.38
CA THR A 387 31.51 13.33 -0.22
C THR A 387 30.23 13.58 -1.02
N LEU A 388 29.67 14.80 -1.01
CA LEU A 388 28.49 15.13 -1.81
C LEU A 388 28.76 15.03 -3.33
N ILE A 389 29.97 15.38 -3.77
CA ILE A 389 30.38 15.26 -5.17
C ILE A 389 30.51 13.79 -5.57
N VAL A 390 31.20 12.97 -4.75
CA VAL A 390 31.42 11.55 -5.01
C VAL A 390 30.12 10.75 -5.02
N THR A 391 29.17 11.08 -4.13
CA THR A 391 27.84 10.44 -4.09
C THR A 391 26.91 10.92 -5.22
N GLY A 392 27.30 11.94 -5.99
CA GLY A 392 26.49 12.51 -7.05
C GLY A 392 25.37 13.44 -6.56
N GLU A 393 25.29 13.71 -5.26
CA GLU A 393 24.31 14.66 -4.69
C GLU A 393 24.65 16.12 -5.04
N LEU A 394 25.90 16.42 -5.40
CA LEU A 394 26.35 17.75 -5.78
C LEU A 394 27.13 17.74 -7.09
N SER A 395 26.59 18.38 -8.14
CA SER A 395 27.30 18.61 -9.41
C SER A 395 28.27 19.80 -9.27
N ALA A 396 29.47 19.53 -8.77
CA ALA A 396 30.50 20.56 -8.59
C ALA A 396 31.91 19.97 -8.66
N VAL A 397 32.91 20.84 -8.80
CA VAL A 397 34.33 20.50 -8.74
C VAL A 397 35.06 21.44 -7.80
N VAL A 398 36.01 20.92 -7.04
CA VAL A 398 36.89 21.72 -6.16
C VAL A 398 38.19 22.00 -6.90
N THR A 399 38.52 23.27 -7.11
CA THR A 399 39.75 23.72 -7.78
C THR A 399 40.57 24.58 -6.83
N ARG A 400 41.90 24.52 -6.93
CA ARG A 400 42.79 25.44 -6.22
C ARG A 400 43.05 26.69 -7.06
N SER A 401 42.82 27.86 -6.47
CA SER A 401 43.18 29.16 -7.02
C SER A 401 44.70 29.35 -7.04
N GLU A 402 45.18 30.27 -7.88
CA GLU A 402 46.58 30.76 -7.89
C GLU A 402 47.02 31.29 -6.51
N SER A 403 46.08 31.81 -5.72
CA SER A 403 46.30 32.27 -4.34
C SER A 403 46.43 31.14 -3.30
N GLY A 404 46.32 29.87 -3.72
CA GLY A 404 46.27 28.70 -2.84
C GLY A 404 44.91 28.48 -2.18
N THR A 405 43.92 29.35 -2.39
CA THR A 405 42.57 29.20 -1.86
C THR A 405 41.81 28.10 -2.60
N GLU A 406 41.11 27.24 -1.86
CA GLU A 406 40.29 26.18 -2.43
C GLU A 406 38.90 26.73 -2.75
N ILE A 407 38.47 26.54 -4.00
CA ILE A 407 37.24 27.09 -4.57
C ILE A 407 36.35 25.95 -5.05
N LEU A 408 35.13 25.91 -4.54
CA LEU A 408 34.03 25.10 -5.06
C LEU A 408 33.44 25.78 -6.30
N ARG A 409 33.47 25.12 -7.45
CA ARG A 409 32.83 25.57 -8.69
C ARG A 409 31.67 24.64 -9.01
N PHE A 410 30.46 25.19 -9.10
CA PHE A 410 29.27 24.43 -9.48
C PHE A 410 29.28 24.20 -10.99
N LEU A 411 28.94 22.99 -11.39
CA LEU A 411 28.76 22.63 -12.80
C LEU A 411 27.30 22.88 -13.19
N PRO A 412 27.02 23.33 -14.42
CA PRO A 412 25.66 23.27 -14.95
C PRO A 412 25.13 21.84 -14.78
N THR A 413 23.86 21.68 -14.41
CA THR A 413 23.21 20.37 -14.36
C THR A 413 23.24 19.78 -15.78
N SER A 414 24.27 19.00 -16.07
CA SER A 414 24.42 18.32 -17.34
C SER A 414 23.18 17.45 -17.52
N ALA A 415 22.35 17.76 -18.50
CA ALA A 415 21.37 16.82 -19.01
C ALA A 415 22.15 15.53 -19.27
N SER A 416 21.92 14.51 -18.45
CA SER A 416 22.61 13.23 -18.53
C SER A 416 22.58 12.77 -19.99
N ILE A 417 23.73 12.81 -20.66
CA ILE A 417 23.88 12.22 -21.99
C ILE A 417 23.88 10.71 -21.74
N ARG A 418 22.68 10.13 -21.64
CA ARG A 418 22.51 8.69 -21.61
C ARG A 418 22.84 8.16 -23.01
N PRO A 419 23.63 7.09 -23.14
CA PRO A 419 23.85 6.44 -24.43
C PRO A 419 22.52 6.02 -25.07
N GLU A 420 22.41 6.09 -26.39
CA GLU A 420 21.19 5.76 -27.16
C GLU A 420 20.63 4.38 -26.81
N ALA A 421 21.48 3.37 -26.66
CA ALA A 421 21.07 2.01 -26.27
C ALA A 421 20.40 1.96 -24.87
N GLN A 422 20.85 2.79 -23.93
CA GLN A 422 20.23 2.87 -22.60
C GLN A 422 18.87 3.58 -22.66
N ILE A 423 18.73 4.56 -23.58
CA ILE A 423 17.45 5.23 -23.84
C ILE A 423 16.48 4.23 -24.46
N GLU A 424 16.88 3.48 -25.48
CA GLU A 424 16.04 2.46 -26.11
C GLU A 424 15.58 1.40 -25.09
N ALA A 425 16.49 0.84 -24.30
CA ALA A 425 16.14 -0.14 -23.27
C ALA A 425 15.14 0.43 -22.24
N ALA A 426 15.31 1.69 -21.83
CA ALA A 426 14.37 2.38 -20.93
C ALA A 426 12.99 2.59 -21.58
N LEU A 427 12.95 2.96 -22.87
CA LEU A 427 11.70 3.13 -23.62
C LEU A 427 10.94 1.81 -23.78
N VAL A 428 11.64 0.71 -24.08
CA VAL A 428 11.03 -0.63 -24.17
C VAL A 428 10.45 -1.06 -22.82
N ALA A 429 11.17 -0.82 -21.72
CA ALA A 429 10.68 -1.13 -20.37
C ALA A 429 9.41 -0.32 -20.03
N GLN A 430 9.43 1.00 -20.27
CA GLN A 430 8.28 1.88 -20.04
C GLN A 430 7.07 1.52 -20.92
N THR A 431 7.31 1.10 -22.17
CA THR A 431 6.22 0.68 -23.08
C THR A 431 5.50 -0.55 -22.54
N ARG A 432 6.23 -1.54 -22.00
CA ARG A 432 5.63 -2.73 -21.39
C ARG A 432 4.81 -2.39 -20.15
N GLU A 433 5.34 -1.51 -19.29
CA GLU A 433 4.62 -1.04 -18.11
C GLU A 433 3.33 -0.31 -18.49
N LEU A 434 3.39 0.55 -19.51
CA LEU A 434 2.23 1.28 -20.02
C LEU A 434 1.17 0.35 -20.62
N GLN A 435 1.55 -0.74 -21.29
CA GLN A 435 0.61 -1.75 -21.79
C GLN A 435 -0.14 -2.46 -20.66
N VAL A 436 0.56 -2.81 -19.56
CA VAL A 436 -0.07 -3.41 -18.38
C VAL A 436 -1.03 -2.41 -17.72
N LEU A 437 -0.60 -1.15 -17.57
CA LEU A 437 -1.46 -0.09 -17.02
C LEU A 437 -2.71 0.11 -17.88
N LEU A 438 -2.57 0.17 -19.20
CA LEU A 438 -3.69 0.35 -20.13
C LEU A 438 -4.73 -0.75 -19.99
N LYS A 439 -4.30 -2.01 -19.82
CA LYS A 439 -5.21 -3.13 -19.56
C LYS A 439 -6.03 -2.91 -18.28
N HIS A 440 -5.38 -2.50 -17.19
CA HIS A 440 -6.08 -2.23 -15.93
C HIS A 440 -7.01 -1.01 -16.00
N VAL A 441 -6.66 0.02 -16.79
CA VAL A 441 -7.53 1.17 -17.05
C VAL A 441 -8.78 0.71 -17.79
N GLN A 442 -8.65 -0.07 -18.86
CA GLN A 442 -9.78 -0.61 -19.62
C GLN A 442 -10.72 -1.45 -18.74
N ASP A 443 -10.15 -2.33 -17.89
CA ASP A 443 -10.94 -3.13 -16.93
C ASP A 443 -11.71 -2.22 -15.95
N THR A 444 -11.10 -1.12 -15.51
CA THR A 444 -11.70 -0.18 -14.55
C THR A 444 -12.78 0.68 -15.20
N GLU A 445 -12.55 1.15 -16.42
CA GLU A 445 -13.53 1.90 -17.22
C GLU A 445 -14.77 1.06 -17.48
N HIS A 446 -14.60 -0.18 -17.95
CA HIS A 446 -15.71 -1.08 -18.19
C HIS A 446 -16.57 -1.32 -16.93
N ARG A 447 -15.92 -1.50 -15.77
CA ARG A 447 -16.61 -1.63 -14.47
C ARG A 447 -17.37 -0.37 -14.08
N LEU A 448 -16.79 0.80 -14.33
CA LEU A 448 -17.43 2.08 -14.03
C LEU A 448 -18.67 2.26 -14.90
N GLU A 449 -18.59 1.96 -16.20
CA GLU A 449 -19.71 2.07 -17.15
C GLU A 449 -20.94 1.25 -16.73
N ILE A 450 -20.74 0.01 -16.28
CA ILE A 450 -21.83 -0.88 -15.86
C ILE A 450 -22.34 -0.62 -14.43
N SER A 451 -21.62 0.22 -13.66
CA SER A 451 -21.96 0.53 -12.28
C SER A 451 -23.27 1.32 -12.20
N LYS A 452 -24.07 1.02 -11.16
CA LYS A 452 -25.33 1.74 -10.95
C LYS A 452 -25.08 3.22 -10.69
N GLU A 453 -24.02 3.55 -9.96
CA GLU A 453 -23.63 4.90 -9.60
C GLU A 453 -23.32 5.76 -10.82
N TYR A 454 -22.60 5.21 -11.79
CA TYR A 454 -22.29 5.89 -13.05
C TYR A 454 -23.54 6.07 -13.92
N VAL A 455 -24.37 5.03 -14.05
CA VAL A 455 -25.66 5.14 -14.76
C VAL A 455 -26.56 6.19 -14.12
N ASP A 456 -26.61 6.26 -12.79
CA ASP A 456 -27.37 7.28 -12.05
C ASP A 456 -26.74 8.68 -12.21
N PHE A 457 -25.41 8.78 -12.32
CA PHE A 457 -24.72 10.03 -12.64
C PHE A 457 -25.06 10.51 -14.06
N LEU A 458 -25.04 9.64 -15.07
CA LEU A 458 -25.44 9.97 -16.45
C LEU A 458 -26.89 10.45 -16.52
N LYS A 459 -27.80 9.80 -15.79
CA LYS A 459 -29.20 10.24 -15.68
C LYS A 459 -29.31 11.65 -15.05
N LYS A 460 -28.52 11.92 -14.00
CA LYS A 460 -28.49 13.26 -13.37
C LYS A 460 -27.92 14.31 -14.32
N LEU A 461 -26.88 13.98 -15.08
CA LEU A 461 -26.26 14.90 -16.03
C LEU A 461 -27.23 15.24 -17.17
N LYS A 462 -27.95 14.24 -17.71
CA LYS A 462 -29.02 14.44 -18.70
C LYS A 462 -30.11 15.36 -18.15
N LYS A 463 -30.60 15.09 -16.95
CA LYS A 463 -31.61 15.94 -16.29
C LYS A 463 -31.14 17.39 -16.11
N MET A 464 -29.88 17.61 -15.72
CA MET A 464 -29.32 18.97 -15.62
C MET A 464 -29.22 19.68 -16.98
N ARG A 465 -28.97 18.94 -18.07
CA ARG A 465 -28.96 19.48 -19.44
C ARG A 465 -30.37 19.88 -19.88
N ASP A 466 -31.37 19.04 -19.60
CA ASP A 466 -32.77 19.31 -19.92
C ASP A 466 -33.31 20.52 -19.13
N ASP A 467 -32.97 20.64 -17.84
CA ASP A 467 -33.35 21.78 -16.99
C ASP A 467 -32.72 23.12 -17.47
N LYS A 468 -31.51 23.07 -18.06
CA LYS A 468 -30.86 24.25 -18.68
C LYS A 468 -31.47 24.58 -20.04
N GLY A 469 -31.83 23.57 -20.84
CA GLY A 469 -32.51 23.75 -22.13
C GLY A 469 -33.93 24.34 -22.01
N GLY A 470 -34.60 24.15 -20.87
CA GLY A 470 -35.94 24.67 -20.60
C GLY A 470 -36.03 26.18 -20.34
N LYS A 471 -34.91 26.90 -20.16
CA LYS A 471 -34.87 28.36 -19.96
C LYS A 471 -34.13 29.06 -21.09
N GLY A 472 -34.66 28.93 -22.30
CA GLY A 472 -34.08 29.53 -23.51
C GLY A 472 -35.11 29.81 -24.59
N SER A 473 -36.25 30.42 -24.24
CA SER A 473 -37.11 31.04 -25.25
C SER A 473 -36.42 32.32 -25.76
N GLY A 474 -35.92 32.26 -27.00
CA GLY A 474 -35.75 33.42 -27.86
C GLY A 474 -34.34 34.01 -28.01
N ARG A 475 -33.55 33.48 -28.96
CA ARG A 475 -32.94 34.19 -30.11
C ARG A 475 -31.70 33.46 -30.65
N ARG A 476 -31.90 32.85 -31.82
CA ARG A 476 -31.03 32.78 -33.02
C ARG A 476 -29.55 32.35 -32.91
N ALA A 477 -29.32 31.21 -33.57
CA ALA A 477 -28.40 30.99 -34.71
C ALA A 477 -26.96 30.51 -34.47
N ALA A 478 -26.56 29.54 -35.32
CA ALA A 478 -25.32 28.76 -35.42
C ALA A 478 -25.22 27.65 -34.36
N ASP A 479 -25.73 26.43 -34.60
CA ASP A 479 -25.32 25.49 -35.65
C ASP A 479 -23.82 25.15 -35.54
N ASP A 480 -23.49 24.42 -34.47
CA ASP A 480 -22.34 23.53 -34.40
C ASP A 480 -22.92 22.15 -34.06
N ASP A 481 -23.46 21.50 -35.09
CA ASP A 481 -23.73 20.07 -35.10
C ASP A 481 -22.40 19.35 -34.95
N VAL A 482 -22.06 19.00 -33.70
CA VAL A 482 -21.13 17.90 -33.44
C VAL A 482 -21.99 16.65 -33.38
N ASP A 483 -22.29 16.13 -34.57
CA ASP A 483 -22.81 14.80 -34.81
C ASP A 483 -21.81 13.78 -34.24
N GLU A 484 -22.01 13.36 -32.98
CA GLU A 484 -21.45 12.11 -32.46
C GLU A 484 -22.30 10.93 -32.96
N ASP A 485 -22.32 10.74 -34.28
CA ASP A 485 -22.69 9.48 -34.91
C ASP A 485 -21.47 8.54 -34.87
N VAL A 486 -21.23 7.93 -33.72
CA VAL A 486 -20.40 6.73 -33.63
C VAL A 486 -21.07 5.76 -32.69
N MET A 487 -21.98 4.94 -33.22
CA MET A 487 -22.16 3.53 -32.86
C MET A 487 -23.25 2.90 -33.75
N GLU A 488 -22.98 2.81 -35.06
CA GLU A 488 -23.55 1.76 -35.91
C GLU A 488 -22.41 0.83 -36.34
N GLU A 489 -22.50 -0.41 -35.85
CA GLU A 489 -21.91 -1.69 -36.29
C GLU A 489 -20.69 -1.69 -37.23
N ILE A 490 -19.54 -2.21 -36.73
CA ILE A 490 -18.85 -3.42 -37.24
C ILE A 490 -18.24 -4.18 -36.06
#